data_AF-A0A9E6XW25-F1
#
_entry.id   AF-A0A9E6XW25-F1
#
_cell.length_a   1.000
_cell.length_b   1.000
_cell.length_c   1.000
_cell.angle_alpha   90.00
_cell.angle_beta   90.00
_cell.angle_gamma   90.00
#
_symmetry.space_group_name_H-M   'P 1'
#
loop_
_entity.id
_entity.type
_entity.pdbx_description
1 polymer ?
#
loop_
_entity_poly.entity_id
_entity_poly.type
_entity_poly.pdbx_seq_one_letter_code
_entity_poly.pdbx_strand_id
1 'polypeptide(L)'
;MAEEERRDIVIEHPNRKKPAAKVTKLIVILLLLVSVALMAFVTFGGWSALEGAKPLLIGYMVIYLILAFYCARWTRGTLPLAAALGIILLIFAAIAGPEWFARDKTGYTDPAVDSGVLGLVTLLLVPVQFLLIAFSMRGFAQDWHVEVERPRDAGPAPA
;
A
#
# COMPACT_ATOMS: atom_id res chain seq x y z
N MET A 1 2.82 -35.58 30.18
CA MET A 1 2.10 -36.27 29.10
C MET A 1 1.31 -35.28 28.22
N ALA A 2 0.16 -34.72 28.61
CA ALA A 2 -0.62 -33.81 27.73
C ALA A 2 -0.01 -32.40 27.50
N GLU A 3 0.85 -31.92 28.41
CA GLU A 3 1.58 -30.64 28.23
C GLU A 3 2.84 -30.77 27.37
N GLU A 4 3.41 -31.98 27.24
CA GLU A 4 4.60 -32.22 26.40
C GLU A 4 4.23 -32.33 24.91
N GLU A 5 3.12 -32.99 24.56
CA GLU A 5 2.61 -33.01 23.18
C GLU A 5 2.29 -31.61 22.65
N ARG A 6 1.86 -30.69 23.52
CA ARG A 6 1.57 -29.29 23.15
C ARG A 6 2.83 -28.45 22.91
N ARG A 7 4.00 -28.87 23.42
CA ARG A 7 5.30 -28.17 23.23
C ARG A 7 5.93 -28.40 21.86
N ASP A 8 5.45 -29.39 21.11
CA ASP A 8 5.97 -29.71 19.78
C ASP A 8 5.03 -29.30 18.63
N ILE A 9 4.01 -28.45 18.88
CA ILE A 9 3.18 -27.90 17.81
C ILE A 9 3.77 -26.59 17.31
N VAL A 10 4.19 -26.55 16.04
CA VAL A 10 4.68 -25.34 15.37
C VAL A 10 3.58 -24.77 14.49
N ILE A 11 3.26 -23.49 14.69
CA ILE A 11 2.36 -22.73 13.82
C ILE A 11 3.14 -22.31 12.57
N GLU A 12 2.77 -22.85 11.42
CA GLU A 12 3.36 -22.51 10.14
C GLU A 12 2.37 -21.76 9.25
N HIS A 13 2.85 -20.75 8.52
CA HIS A 13 2.10 -20.05 7.46
C HIS A 13 2.57 -20.51 6.08
N PRO A 14 2.10 -21.66 5.57
CA PRO A 14 2.63 -22.27 4.35
C PRO A 14 2.51 -21.34 3.12
N ASN A 15 1.44 -20.55 3.06
CA ASN A 15 1.20 -19.63 1.95
C ASN A 15 2.24 -18.50 1.84
N ARG A 16 2.87 -18.09 2.95
CA ARG A 16 3.90 -17.04 2.94
C ARG A 16 5.22 -17.50 2.30
N LYS A 17 5.44 -18.81 2.22
CA LYS A 17 6.64 -19.40 1.62
C LYS A 17 6.56 -19.44 0.08
N LYS A 18 5.34 -19.41 -0.48
CA LYS A 18 5.09 -19.48 -1.92
C LYS A 18 5.76 -18.31 -2.66
N PRO A 19 6.47 -18.54 -3.78
CA PRO A 19 7.07 -17.47 -4.57
C PRO A 19 6.04 -16.42 -5.01
N ALA A 20 4.85 -16.86 -5.44
CA ALA A 20 3.76 -15.97 -5.83
C ALA A 20 3.35 -14.98 -4.72
N ALA A 21 3.27 -15.44 -3.46
CA ALA A 21 2.92 -14.58 -2.33
C ALA A 21 4.01 -13.54 -2.03
N LYS A 22 5.28 -13.94 -2.11
CA LYS A 22 6.41 -13.02 -1.94
C LYS A 22 6.44 -11.95 -3.03
N VAL A 23 6.17 -12.32 -4.28
CA VAL A 23 6.08 -11.39 -5.42
C VAL A 23 4.91 -10.43 -5.24
N THR A 24 3.71 -10.93 -4.94
CA THR A 24 2.55 -10.06 -4.69
C THR A 24 2.81 -9.08 -3.54
N LYS A 25 3.43 -9.54 -2.45
CA LYS A 25 3.85 -8.66 -1.35
C LYS A 25 4.78 -7.56 -1.82
N LEU A 26 5.81 -7.90 -2.59
CA LEU A 26 6.76 -6.91 -3.12
C LEU A 26 6.07 -5.87 -4.00
N ILE A 27 5.16 -6.31 -4.87
CA ILE A 27 4.39 -5.42 -5.75
C ILE A 27 3.52 -4.46 -4.94
N VAL A 28 2.79 -4.94 -3.93
CA VAL A 28 1.95 -4.10 -3.06
C VAL A 28 2.80 -3.06 -2.33
N ILE A 29 3.95 -3.46 -1.76
CA ILE A 29 4.87 -2.54 -1.09
C ILE A 29 5.37 -1.49 -2.07
N LEU A 30 5.80 -1.89 -3.27
CA LEU A 30 6.27 -0.97 -4.29
C LEU A 30 5.19 0.04 -4.68
N LEU A 31 3.96 -0.40 -4.90
CA LEU A 31 2.84 0.47 -5.26
C LEU A 31 2.50 1.47 -4.15
N LEU A 32 2.55 1.06 -2.88
CA LEU A 32 2.40 1.97 -1.75
C LEU A 32 3.49 3.05 -1.74
N LEU A 33 4.76 2.66 -1.94
CA LEU A 33 5.88 3.60 -1.97
C LEU A 33 5.84 4.55 -3.17
N VAL A 34 5.49 4.05 -4.36
CA VAL A 34 5.28 4.89 -5.55
C VAL A 34 4.15 5.88 -5.31
N SER A 35 3.06 5.47 -4.68
CA SER A 35 1.96 6.38 -4.32
C SER A 35 2.43 7.47 -3.37
N VAL A 36 3.25 7.14 -2.37
CA VAL A 36 3.85 8.14 -1.46
C VAL A 36 4.74 9.11 -2.22
N ALA A 37 5.58 8.62 -3.13
CA ALA A 37 6.46 9.46 -3.93
C ALA A 37 5.68 10.45 -4.82
N LEU A 38 4.62 9.97 -5.48
CA LEU A 38 3.73 10.82 -6.29
C LEU A 38 2.99 11.85 -5.43
N MET A 39 2.43 11.44 -4.29
CA MET A 39 1.78 12.37 -3.34
C MET A 39 2.77 13.41 -2.81
N ALA A 40 4.00 13.02 -2.49
CA ALA A 40 5.04 13.93 -2.02
C ALA A 40 5.38 14.95 -3.11
N PHE A 41 5.55 14.51 -4.36
CA PHE A 41 5.80 15.40 -5.49
C PHE A 41 4.69 16.44 -5.64
N VAL A 42 3.41 16.01 -5.62
CA VAL A 42 2.27 16.94 -5.70
C VAL A 42 2.22 17.87 -4.49
N THR A 43 2.48 17.35 -3.29
CA THR A 43 2.42 18.14 -2.05
C THR A 43 3.48 19.24 -2.02
N PHE A 44 4.73 18.91 -2.34
CA PHE A 44 5.82 19.87 -2.31
C PHE A 44 5.78 20.81 -3.53
N GLY A 45 5.46 20.30 -4.72
CA GLY A 45 5.35 21.11 -5.93
C GLY A 45 4.15 22.06 -5.91
N GLY A 46 3.03 21.63 -5.32
CA GLY A 46 1.80 22.42 -5.19
C GLY A 46 1.68 23.20 -3.88
N TRP A 47 2.73 23.30 -3.07
CA TRP A 47 2.62 23.75 -1.67
C TRP A 47 1.89 25.09 -1.46
N SER A 48 2.19 26.10 -2.28
CA SER A 48 1.54 27.41 -2.22
C SER A 48 0.07 27.37 -2.65
N ALA A 49 -0.30 26.43 -3.52
CA ALA A 49 -1.63 26.30 -4.10
C ALA A 49 -2.55 25.34 -3.32
N LEU A 50 -2.00 24.44 -2.51
CA LEU A 50 -2.75 23.46 -1.73
C LEU A 50 -3.35 24.09 -0.46
N GLU A 51 -4.57 24.59 -0.54
CA GLU A 51 -5.33 25.05 0.63
C GLU A 51 -6.13 23.88 1.24
N GLY A 52 -5.96 23.65 2.55
CA GLY A 52 -6.67 22.60 3.30
C GLY A 52 -6.23 21.15 3.00
N ALA A 53 -5.67 20.87 1.83
CA ALA A 53 -5.29 19.51 1.40
C ALA A 53 -3.94 19.02 1.96
N LYS A 54 -3.06 19.93 2.41
CA LYS A 54 -1.72 19.61 2.97
C LYS A 54 -1.76 18.53 4.08
N PRO A 55 -2.51 18.72 5.19
CA PRO A 55 -2.55 17.73 6.26
C PRO A 55 -3.14 16.40 5.82
N LEU A 56 -4.11 16.41 4.89
CA LEU A 56 -4.70 15.20 4.34
C LEU A 56 -3.68 14.38 3.55
N LEU A 57 -2.94 15.01 2.62
CA LEU A 57 -1.90 14.34 1.83
C LEU A 57 -0.77 13.81 2.72
N ILE A 58 -0.31 14.61 3.69
CA ILE A 58 0.72 14.18 4.64
C ILE A 58 0.23 12.98 5.47
N GLY A 59 -1.02 13.01 5.95
CA GLY A 59 -1.63 11.89 6.66
C GLY A 59 -1.68 10.62 5.79
N TYR A 60 -2.11 10.73 4.54
CA TYR A 60 -2.11 9.61 3.58
C TYR A 60 -0.71 9.04 3.36
N MET A 61 0.30 9.90 3.19
CA MET A 61 1.68 9.47 3.03
C MET A 61 2.17 8.67 4.24
N VAL A 62 1.95 9.16 5.45
CA VAL A 62 2.33 8.47 6.68
C VAL A 62 1.61 7.12 6.80
N ILE A 63 0.30 7.09 6.55
CA ILE A 63 -0.47 5.84 6.59
C ILE A 63 0.04 4.84 5.56
N TYR A 64 0.33 5.26 4.32
CA TYR A 64 0.83 4.36 3.28
C TYR A 64 2.22 3.80 3.62
N LEU A 65 3.10 4.59 4.23
CA LEU A 65 4.39 4.12 4.74
C LEU A 65 4.21 3.09 5.86
N ILE A 66 3.29 3.34 6.80
CA ILE A 66 2.94 2.41 7.87
C ILE A 66 2.41 1.09 7.28
N LEU A 67 1.51 1.16 6.30
CA LEU A 67 1.00 -0.02 5.61
C LEU A 67 2.10 -0.77 4.86
N ALA A 68 3.01 -0.08 4.18
CA ALA A 68 4.13 -0.72 3.49
C ALA A 68 5.00 -1.51 4.47
N PHE A 69 5.31 -0.91 5.62
CA PHE A 69 6.06 -1.54 6.69
C PHE A 69 5.34 -2.78 7.28
N TYR A 70 4.06 -2.67 7.61
CA TYR A 70 3.29 -3.79 8.14
C TYR A 70 3.08 -4.90 7.11
N CYS A 71 2.87 -4.54 5.84
CA CYS A 71 2.82 -5.49 4.73
C CYS A 71 4.12 -6.30 4.64
N ALA A 72 5.28 -5.63 4.77
CA ALA A 72 6.58 -6.29 4.79
C ALA A 72 6.70 -7.34 5.92
N ARG A 73 6.04 -7.06 7.06
CA ARG A 73 5.95 -7.93 8.25
C ARG A 73 4.86 -8.99 8.21
N TRP A 74 4.17 -9.18 7.08
CA TRP A 74 3.12 -10.20 6.90
C TRP A 74 1.91 -10.07 7.84
N THR A 75 1.48 -8.83 8.11
CA THR A 75 0.25 -8.57 8.88
C THR A 75 -1.01 -8.86 8.07
N ARG A 76 -2.03 -9.44 8.72
CA ARG A 76 -3.25 -9.95 8.06
C ARG A 76 -4.19 -8.86 7.53
N GLY A 77 -4.25 -7.70 8.19
CA GLY A 77 -5.22 -6.63 7.87
C GLY A 77 -4.74 -5.58 6.86
N THR A 78 -3.47 -5.63 6.45
CA THR A 78 -2.87 -4.53 5.68
C THR A 78 -3.33 -4.48 4.23
N LEU A 79 -3.56 -5.64 3.59
CA LEU A 79 -4.03 -5.71 2.21
C LEU A 79 -5.43 -5.11 1.99
N PRO A 80 -6.47 -5.52 2.75
CA PRO A 80 -7.80 -4.92 2.57
C PRO A 80 -7.82 -3.43 2.94
N LEU A 81 -7.04 -3.01 3.94
CA LEU A 81 -6.93 -1.59 4.31
C LEU A 81 -6.24 -0.76 3.21
N ALA A 82 -5.18 -1.29 2.60
CA ALA A 82 -4.53 -0.66 1.45
C ALA A 82 -5.48 -0.54 0.25
N ALA A 83 -6.29 -1.56 -0.03
CA ALA A 83 -7.29 -1.49 -1.09
C ALA A 83 -8.35 -0.41 -0.82
N ALA A 84 -8.90 -0.37 0.40
CA ALA A 84 -9.91 0.62 0.78
C ALA A 84 -9.40 2.07 0.67
N LEU A 85 -8.22 2.34 1.22
CA LEU A 85 -7.60 3.67 1.10
C LEU A 85 -7.16 3.98 -0.34
N GLY A 86 -6.77 2.97 -1.11
CA GLY A 86 -6.49 3.10 -2.54
C GLY A 86 -7.70 3.57 -3.33
N ILE A 87 -8.89 3.04 -3.02
CA ILE A 87 -10.16 3.48 -3.65
C ILE A 87 -10.42 4.96 -3.36
N ILE A 88 -10.28 5.39 -2.10
CA ILE A 88 -10.52 6.79 -1.72
C ILE A 88 -9.53 7.72 -2.41
N LEU A 89 -8.24 7.39 -2.38
CA LEU A 89 -7.19 8.19 -3.03
C LEU A 89 -7.36 8.23 -4.56
N LEU A 90 -7.80 7.13 -5.16
CA LEU A 90 -8.13 7.06 -6.59
C LEU A 90 -9.21 8.07 -6.95
N ILE A 91 -10.30 8.11 -6.18
CA ILE A 91 -11.41 9.04 -6.40
C ILE A 91 -10.91 10.49 -6.27
N PHE A 92 -10.15 10.80 -5.22
CA PHE A 92 -9.58 12.15 -5.05
C PHE A 92 -8.66 12.53 -6.19
N ALA A 93 -7.80 11.63 -6.65
CA ALA A 93 -6.91 11.87 -7.79
C ALA A 93 -7.69 12.12 -9.10
N ALA A 94 -8.76 11.34 -9.33
CA ALA A 94 -9.59 11.47 -10.53
C ALA A 94 -10.34 12.82 -10.58
N ILE A 95 -10.76 13.34 -9.41
CA ILE A 95 -11.45 14.64 -9.31
C ILE A 95 -10.44 15.79 -9.32
N ALA A 96 -9.34 15.69 -8.57
CA ALA A 96 -8.37 16.77 -8.43
C ALA A 96 -7.45 16.95 -9.65
N GLY A 97 -7.19 15.87 -10.40
CA GLY A 97 -6.32 15.90 -11.59
C GLY A 97 -6.74 16.96 -12.62
N PRO A 98 -8.00 16.94 -13.10
CA PRO A 98 -8.53 17.96 -14.02
C PRO A 98 -8.46 19.38 -13.47
N GLU A 99 -8.67 19.57 -12.16
CA GLU A 99 -8.66 20.90 -11.54
C GLU A 99 -7.28 21.56 -11.57
N TRP A 100 -6.20 20.79 -11.55
CA TRP A 100 -4.86 21.34 -11.76
C TRP A 100 -4.69 21.95 -13.15
N PHE A 101 -5.21 21.31 -14.20
CA PHE A 101 -5.17 21.88 -15.55
C PHE A 101 -6.05 23.12 -15.66
N ALA A 102 -7.17 23.18 -14.92
CA ALA A 102 -8.04 24.36 -14.90
C ALA A 102 -7.37 25.61 -14.30
N ARG A 103 -6.31 25.44 -13.51
CA ARG A 103 -5.52 26.53 -12.90
C ARG A 103 -4.53 27.20 -13.84
N ASP A 104 -4.33 26.69 -15.05
CA ASP A 104 -3.50 27.31 -16.09
C ASP A 104 -4.22 28.53 -16.72
N LYS A 105 -4.66 29.45 -15.86
CA LYS A 105 -5.41 30.66 -16.19
C LYS A 105 -4.93 31.79 -15.28
N THR A 106 -5.02 33.02 -15.78
CA THR A 106 -4.67 34.22 -15.02
C THR A 106 -5.54 34.38 -13.78
N GLY A 107 -4.93 34.68 -12.62
CA GLY A 107 -5.62 34.95 -11.36
C GLY A 107 -5.51 33.86 -10.29
N TYR A 108 -4.84 32.74 -10.58
CA TYR A 108 -4.49 31.73 -9.58
C TYR A 108 -3.10 31.97 -8.98
N THR A 109 -2.90 31.55 -7.73
CA THR A 109 -1.57 31.48 -7.13
C THR A 109 -0.73 30.42 -7.85
N ASP A 110 0.43 30.84 -8.33
CA ASP A 110 1.36 29.96 -9.02
C ASP A 110 2.02 28.97 -8.04
N PRO A 111 1.91 27.65 -8.32
CA PRO A 111 2.68 26.63 -7.62
C PRO A 111 4.17 26.67 -7.98
N ALA A 112 4.99 25.97 -7.20
CA ALA A 112 6.44 25.86 -7.47
C ALA A 112 6.74 25.01 -8.71
N VAL A 113 5.84 24.07 -9.04
CA VAL A 113 5.89 23.24 -10.24
C VAL A 113 4.69 23.58 -11.10
N ASP A 114 4.87 23.61 -12.42
CA ASP A 114 3.81 23.85 -13.39
C ASP A 114 2.51 23.08 -13.09
N SER A 115 1.37 23.76 -13.20
CA SER A 115 0.07 23.20 -12.85
C SER A 115 -0.31 22.01 -13.75
N GLY A 116 0.06 22.04 -15.04
CA GLY A 116 -0.15 20.91 -15.95
C GLY A 116 0.66 19.67 -15.54
N VAL A 117 1.91 19.86 -15.12
CA VAL A 117 2.74 18.77 -14.57
C VAL A 117 2.15 18.22 -13.28
N LEU A 118 1.70 19.08 -12.36
CA LEU A 118 1.02 18.65 -11.12
C LEU A 118 -0.27 17.88 -11.42
N GLY A 119 -1.04 18.32 -12.42
CA GLY A 119 -2.24 17.63 -12.89
C GLY A 119 -1.93 16.25 -13.46
N LEU A 120 -0.89 16.13 -14.29
CA LEU A 120 -0.44 14.85 -14.84
C LEU A 120 0.00 13.89 -13.73
N VAL A 121 0.83 14.35 -12.79
CA VAL A 121 1.31 13.51 -11.67
C VAL A 121 0.15 13.10 -10.77
N THR A 122 -0.83 13.99 -10.54
CA THR A 122 -2.06 13.65 -9.82
C THR A 122 -2.85 12.58 -10.56
N LEU A 123 -3.01 12.68 -11.88
CA LEU A 123 -3.70 11.67 -12.68
C LEU A 123 -2.96 10.33 -12.74
N LEU A 124 -1.62 10.32 -12.64
CA LEU A 124 -0.85 9.08 -12.53
C LEU A 124 -1.16 8.29 -11.25
N LEU A 125 -1.68 8.93 -10.20
CA LEU A 125 -2.16 8.20 -9.02
C LEU A 125 -3.33 7.28 -9.37
N VAL A 126 -4.18 7.60 -10.36
CA VAL A 126 -5.34 6.77 -10.74
C VAL A 126 -4.93 5.35 -11.17
N PRO A 127 -4.08 5.15 -12.21
CA PRO A 127 -3.65 3.81 -12.58
C PRO A 127 -2.82 3.13 -11.48
N VAL A 128 -2.02 3.88 -10.72
CA VAL A 128 -1.25 3.32 -9.60
C VAL A 128 -2.17 2.79 -8.49
N GLN A 129 -3.21 3.53 -8.11
CA GLN A 129 -4.19 3.09 -7.12
C GLN A 129 -5.01 1.91 -7.63
N PHE A 130 -5.39 1.91 -8.92
CA PHE A 130 -6.09 0.78 -9.52
C PHE A 130 -5.26 -0.50 -9.42
N LEU A 131 -3.97 -0.42 -9.75
CA LEU A 131 -3.04 -1.55 -9.59
C LEU A 131 -2.88 -1.95 -8.12
N LEU A 132 -2.75 -0.98 -7.20
CA LEU A 132 -2.64 -1.26 -5.76
C LEU A 132 -3.85 -2.05 -5.25
N ILE A 133 -5.06 -1.62 -5.62
CA ILE A 133 -6.31 -2.31 -5.29
C ILE A 133 -6.28 -3.73 -5.85
N ALA A 134 -6.01 -3.89 -7.15
CA ALA A 134 -6.03 -5.20 -7.80
C ALA A 134 -5.03 -6.19 -7.17
N PHE A 135 -3.79 -5.76 -6.92
CA PHE A 135 -2.77 -6.60 -6.30
C PHE A 135 -3.02 -6.84 -4.81
N SER A 136 -3.63 -5.90 -4.09
CA SER A 136 -4.01 -6.10 -2.70
C SER A 136 -5.13 -7.12 -2.57
N MET A 137 -6.15 -7.05 -3.43
CA MET A 137 -7.23 -8.05 -3.48
C MET A 137 -6.71 -9.43 -3.89
N ARG A 138 -5.79 -9.48 -4.88
CA ARG A 138 -5.11 -10.73 -5.24
C ARG A 138 -4.30 -11.31 -4.09
N GLY A 139 -3.55 -10.48 -3.36
CA GLY A 139 -2.78 -10.92 -2.20
C GLY A 139 -3.68 -11.41 -1.07
N PHE A 140 -4.83 -10.77 -0.87
CA PHE A 140 -5.80 -11.19 0.13
C PHE A 140 -6.36 -12.58 -0.19
N ALA A 141 -6.69 -12.84 -1.46
CA ALA A 141 -7.13 -14.13 -1.96
C ALA A 141 -6.04 -15.23 -1.99
N GLN A 142 -4.79 -14.91 -1.61
CA GLN A 142 -3.73 -15.91 -1.42
C GLN A 142 -3.67 -16.44 0.02
N ASP A 143 -4.62 -16.07 0.87
CA ASP A 143 -4.79 -16.63 2.22
C ASP A 143 -3.52 -16.57 3.07
N TRP A 144 -2.88 -15.41 3.12
CA TRP A 144 -1.67 -15.18 3.94
C TRP A 144 -1.92 -15.35 5.45
N HIS A 145 -3.19 -15.38 5.84
CA HIS A 145 -3.67 -15.51 7.21
C HIS A 145 -3.83 -16.97 7.66
N VAL A 146 -3.83 -17.93 6.74
CA VAL A 146 -3.99 -19.35 7.07
C VAL A 146 -2.79 -19.84 7.87
N GLU A 147 -3.09 -20.39 9.03
CA GLU A 147 -2.17 -21.01 9.98
C GLU A 147 -2.44 -22.51 9.99
N VAL A 148 -1.38 -23.30 9.85
CA VAL A 148 -1.44 -24.75 9.97
C VAL A 148 -0.57 -25.16 11.14
N GLU A 149 -1.16 -25.87 12.09
CA GLU A 149 -0.45 -26.51 13.17
C GLU A 149 0.18 -27.81 12.64
N ARG A 150 1.51 -27.94 12.74
CA ARG A 150 2.19 -29.21 12.48
C ARG A 150 2.92 -29.69 13.73
N PRO A 151 2.87 -30.99 14.05
CA PRO A 151 3.84 -31.60 14.95
C PRO A 151 5.23 -31.34 14.40
N ARG A 152 6.15 -30.91 15.25
CA ARG A 152 7.56 -30.73 14.92
C ARG A 152 8.10 -32.09 14.53
N ASP A 153 8.64 -32.22 13.32
CA ASP A 153 9.26 -33.47 12.89
C ASP A 153 10.32 -33.87 13.91
N ALA A 154 10.09 -34.97 14.62
CA ALA A 154 11.10 -35.59 15.44
C ALA A 154 12.23 -36.02 14.50
N GLY A 155 13.41 -35.41 14.63
CA GLY A 155 14.59 -35.82 13.88
C GLY A 155 14.86 -37.32 14.06
N PRO A 156 15.61 -37.96 13.15
CA PRO A 156 15.89 -39.39 13.23
C PRO A 156 16.42 -39.74 14.63
N ALA A 157 15.86 -40.79 15.23
CA ALA A 157 16.23 -41.23 16.57
C ALA A 157 17.75 -41.48 16.64
N PRO A 158 18.44 -41.05 17.71
CA PRO A 158 19.85 -41.36 17.89
C PRO A 158 20.03 -42.89 17.87
N ALA A 159 21.02 -43.34 17.10
CA ALA A 159 21.35 -44.75 16.89
C ALA A 159 21.84 -45.45 18.17
#